data_AF-A0A7X7I065-F1
#
_entry.id   AF-A0A7X7I065-F1
#
_cell.length_a   1.000
_cell.length_b   1.000
_cell.length_c   1.000
_cell.angle_alpha   90.00
_cell.angle_beta   90.00
_cell.angle_gamma   90.00
#
_symmetry.space_group_name_H-M   'P 1'
#
loop_
_entity.id
_entity.type
_entity.pdbx_description
1 polymer ?
#
loop_
_entity_poly.entity_id
_entity_poly.type
_entity_poly.pdbx_seq_one_letter_code
_entity_poly.pdbx_strand_id
1 'polypeptide(L)' 'MSNFEEGFKLLEEKFGNGKDNVIALATIACEPDANGISRPVVRGVDAYYEDGVFYVSTHGRSNKMMQIAKNPVVSVAS' A
#
# COMPACT_ATOMS: atom_id res chain seq x y z
N MET A 1 22.14 18.60 1.06
CA MET A 1 20.83 18.02 0.69
C MET A 1 19.83 18.45 1.73
N SER A 2 18.58 18.62 1.36
CA SER A 2 17.48 18.83 2.31
C SER A 2 17.07 17.51 2.96
N ASN A 3 16.41 17.55 4.13
CA ASN A 3 15.84 16.35 4.77
C ASN A 3 14.91 15.56 3.83
N PHE A 4 14.24 16.25 2.90
CA PHE A 4 13.39 15.62 1.89
C PHE A 4 14.22 14.80 0.90
N GLU A 5 15.30 15.37 0.35
CA GLU A 5 16.19 14.68 -0.59
C GLU A 5 16.89 13.49 0.07
N GLU A 6 17.33 13.64 1.33
CA GLU A 6 17.92 12.53 2.10
C GLU A 6 16.90 11.42 2.36
N GLY A 7 15.67 11.78 2.74
CA GLY A 7 14.58 10.82 2.93
C GLY A 7 14.26 10.05 1.64
N PHE A 8 14.19 10.74 0.51
CA PHE A 8 13.92 10.12 -0.79
C PHE A 8 15.05 9.16 -1.21
N LYS A 9 16.31 9.55 -0.96
CA LYS A 9 17.47 8.70 -1.20
C LYS A 9 17.44 7.44 -0.34
N LEU A 10 17.05 7.56 0.94
CA LEU A 10 16.89 6.41 1.83
C LEU A 10 15.79 5.44 1.36
N LEU A 11 14.70 5.95 0.80
CA LEU A 11 13.64 5.11 0.23
C LEU A 11 14.15 4.34 -1.00
N GLU A 12 14.89 5.00 -1.89
CA GLU A 12 15.50 4.35 -3.07
C GLU A 12 16.55 3.30 -2.68
N GLU A 13 17.37 3.58 -1.67
CA GLU A 13 18.33 2.64 -1.12
C GLU A 13 17.63 1.42 -0.49
N LYS A 14 16.54 1.63 0.26
CA LYS A 14 15.83 0.56 0.98
C LYS A 14 14.97 -0.30 0.05
N PHE A 15 14.20 0.32 -0.85
CA PHE A 15 13.15 -0.36 -1.61
C PHE A 15 13.38 -0.41 -3.12
N GLY A 16 14.12 0.56 -3.67
CA GLY A 16 14.39 0.67 -5.10
C GLY A 16 15.50 -0.24 -5.58
N ASN A 17 16.04 0.07 -6.76
CA ASN A 17 17.08 -0.71 -7.46
C ASN A 17 16.68 -2.18 -7.74
N GLY A 18 15.40 -2.42 -8.06
CA GLY A 18 14.91 -3.76 -8.46
C GLY A 18 14.84 -4.78 -7.33
N LYS A 19 14.76 -4.34 -6.06
CA LYS A 19 14.55 -5.24 -4.92
C LYS A 19 13.11 -5.74 -4.85
N ASP A 20 12.95 -6.98 -4.37
CA ASP A 20 11.65 -7.52 -4.00
C ASP A 20 11.21 -6.94 -2.66
N ASN A 21 10.06 -6.27 -2.62
CA ASN A 21 9.51 -5.71 -1.40
C ASN A 21 8.18 -6.35 -1.06
N VAL A 22 7.96 -6.63 0.22
CA VAL A 22 6.65 -6.98 0.76
C VAL A 22 6.21 -5.86 1.68
N ILE A 23 5.08 -5.22 1.36
CA ILE A 23 4.51 -4.16 2.18
C ILE A 23 3.14 -4.57 2.73
N ALA A 24 2.82 -4.10 3.92
CA ALA A 24 1.47 -4.23 4.47
C ALA A 24 0.56 -3.16 3.86
N LEU A 25 -0.45 -3.56 3.08
CA LEU A 25 -1.44 -2.65 2.50
C LEU A 25 -2.75 -2.70 3.31
N ALA A 26 -3.04 -1.63 4.05
CA ALA A 26 -4.26 -1.47 4.83
C ALA A 26 -5.34 -0.71 4.04
N THR A 27 -6.55 -1.24 4.09
CA THR A 27 -7.77 -0.70 3.45
C THR A 27 -8.95 -0.85 4.41
N ILE A 28 -10.10 -0.25 4.07
CA ILE A 28 -11.35 -0.41 4.83
C ILE A 28 -12.26 -1.43 4.15
N ALA A 29 -12.82 -2.38 4.90
CA ALA A 29 -13.69 -3.41 4.35
C ALA A 29 -14.97 -2.81 3.73
N CYS A 30 -15.39 -3.32 2.56
CA CYS A 30 -16.64 -2.88 1.93
C CYS A 30 -17.86 -3.26 2.74
N GLU A 31 -17.86 -4.49 3.28
CA GLU A 31 -18.93 -5.04 4.10
C GLU A 31 -18.80 -4.55 5.55
N PRO A 32 -19.83 -3.87 6.08
CA PRO A 32 -19.87 -3.47 7.48
C PRO A 32 -20.14 -4.68 8.40
N ASP A 33 -19.86 -4.52 9.69
CA ASP A 33 -20.31 -5.45 10.72
C ASP A 33 -21.81 -5.27 11.07
N ALA A 34 -22.30 -6.03 12.05
CA ALA A 34 -23.68 -5.96 12.51
C ALA A 34 -24.13 -4.57 13.02
N ASN A 35 -23.17 -3.70 13.38
CA ASN A 35 -23.42 -2.35 13.85
C ASN A 35 -23.24 -1.31 12.73
N GLY A 36 -23.01 -1.73 11.49
CA GLY A 36 -22.80 -0.83 10.36
C GLY A 36 -21.37 -0.30 10.23
N ILE A 37 -20.41 -0.82 11.01
CA ILE A 37 -19.03 -0.31 11.04
C ILE A 37 -18.13 -1.14 10.11
N SER A 38 -17.48 -0.46 9.15
CA SER A 38 -16.46 -1.09 8.31
C SER A 38 -15.12 -1.16 9.05
N ARG A 39 -14.59 -2.38 9.21
CA ARG A 39 -13.29 -2.62 9.87
C ARG A 39 -12.09 -2.35 8.95
N PRO A 40 -10.92 -1.99 9.50
CA PRO A 40 -9.68 -2.04 8.75
C PRO A 40 -9.32 -3.48 8.40
N VAL A 41 -8.73 -3.68 7.22
CA VAL A 41 -8.22 -4.97 6.76
C VAL A 41 -6.85 -4.77 6.12
N VAL A 42 -5.92 -5.66 6.43
CA VAL A 42 -4.53 -5.59 5.95
C VAL A 42 -4.12 -6.90 5.28
N ARG A 43 -3.27 -6.81 4.26
CA ARG A 43 -2.57 -7.98 3.70
C ARG A 43 -1.17 -7.56 3.27
N GLY A 44 -0.21 -8.49 3.34
CA GLY A 44 1.07 -8.34 2.67
C GLY A 44 0.87 -8.38 1.14
N VAL A 45 1.53 -7.48 0.42
CA VAL A 45 1.55 -7.45 -1.04
C VAL A 45 2.97 -7.28 -1.53
N ASP A 46 3.29 -7.96 -2.62
CA ASP A 46 4.54 -7.72 -3.35
C ASP A 46 4.45 -6.36 -4.02
N ALA A 47 5.49 -5.55 -3.83
CA ALA A 47 5.55 -4.18 -4.31
C ALA A 47 6.88 -3.89 -5.00
N TYR A 48 6.78 -3.26 -6.16
CA TYR A 48 7.90 -2.65 -6.85
C TYR A 48 7.96 -1.17 -6.47
N TYR A 49 9.14 -0.67 -6.09
CA TYR A 49 9.33 0.74 -5.76
C TYR A 49 10.16 1.43 -6.83
N GLU A 50 9.65 2.54 -7.34
CA GLU A 50 10.34 3.42 -8.31
C GLU A 50 9.82 4.85 -8.15
N ASP A 51 10.74 5.83 -8.15
CA ASP A 51 10.42 7.26 -8.14
C ASP A 51 9.41 7.70 -7.08
N GLY A 52 9.51 7.15 -5.86
CA GLY A 52 8.63 7.55 -4.75
C GLY A 52 7.30 6.81 -4.70
N VAL A 53 7.08 5.84 -5.58
CA VAL A 53 5.80 5.14 -5.74
C VAL A 53 5.98 3.64 -5.53
N PHE A 54 5.06 3.03 -4.77
CA PHE A 54 4.91 1.58 -4.69
C PHE A 54 3.86 1.09 -5.69
N TYR A 55 4.28 0.24 -6.61
CA TYR A 55 3.44 -0.45 -7.58
C TYR A 55 3.14 -1.86 -7.10
N VAL A 56 1.86 -2.23 -7.09
CA VAL A 56 1.40 -3.54 -6.64
C VAL A 56 0.56 -4.18 -7.74
N SER A 57 0.94 -5.39 -8.17
CA SER A 57 0.14 -6.18 -9.09
C SER A 57 -0.81 -7.10 -8.34
N THR A 58 -2.08 -7.11 -8.71
CA THR A 58 -3.07 -8.01 -8.10
C THR A 58 -4.25 -8.26 -9.03
N HIS A 59 -5.07 -9.25 -8.68
CA HIS A 59 -6.29 -9.54 -9.43
C HIS A 59 -7.27 -8.35 -9.37
N GLY A 60 -7.78 -7.91 -10.53
CA GLY A 60 -8.64 -6.73 -10.66
C GLY A 60 -9.95 -6.80 -9.86
N ARG A 61 -10.44 -8.02 -9.56
CA ARG A 61 -11.62 -8.26 -8.70
C ARG A 61 -11.27 -8.57 -7.24
N SER A 62 -10.03 -8.38 -6.82
CA SER A 62 -9.66 -8.63 -5.42
C SER A 62 -10.40 -7.70 -4.48
N ASN A 63 -10.59 -8.14 -3.24
CA ASN A 63 -11.17 -7.31 -2.19
C ASN A 63 -10.44 -5.97 -2.05
N LYS A 64 -9.11 -5.94 -2.21
CA LYS A 64 -8.33 -4.69 -2.15
C LYS A 64 -8.72 -3.70 -3.25
N MET A 65 -8.91 -4.16 -4.49
CA MET A 65 -9.33 -3.28 -5.57
C MET A 65 -10.73 -2.70 -5.31
N MET A 66 -11.69 -3.53 -4.87
CA MET A 66 -13.04 -3.06 -4.53
C MET A 66 -13.05 -2.08 -3.35
N GLN A 67 -12.20 -2.31 -2.35
CA GLN A 67 -12.08 -1.46 -1.17
C GLN A 67 -11.45 -0.10 -1.54
N ILE A 68 -10.39 -0.10 -2.35
CA ILE A 68 -9.73 1.13 -2.84
C ILE A 68 -10.66 1.94 -3.75
N ALA A 69 -11.46 1.27 -4.59
CA ALA A 69 -12.45 1.94 -5.42
C ALA A 69 -13.52 2.68 -4.59
N LYS A 70 -13.87 2.16 -3.39
CA LYS A 70 -14.83 2.79 -2.47
C LYS A 70 -14.19 3.85 -1.57
N ASN A 71 -12.95 3.61 -1.13
CA ASN A 71 -12.16 4.55 -0.34
C ASN A 71 -10.68 4.48 -0.77
N PRO A 72 -10.19 5.47 -1.54
CA PRO A 72 -8.82 5.45 -2.06
C PRO A 72 -7.76 5.83 -1.01
N VAL A 73 -8.17 6.30 0.19
CA VAL A 73 -7.24 6.59 1.26
C VAL A 73 -6.82 5.29 1.93
N VAL A 74 -5.55 4.93 1.74
CA VAL A 74 -4.94 3.70 2.23
C VAL A 74 -3.74 4.00 3.12
N SER A 75 -3.26 2.98 3.84
CA SER A 75 -2.01 3.07 4.60
C SER A 75 -1.07 1.94 4.22
N VAL A 76 0.22 2.22 4.24
CA VAL A 76 1.29 1.26 3.94
C VAL A 76 2.32 1.21 5.07
N ALA A 77 2.92 0.05 5.30
CA ALA A 77 4.03 -0.14 6.22
C ALA A 77 4.99 -1.23 5.69
N SER A 78 6.27 -1.13 6.02
CA SER A 78 7.33 -2.08 5.65
C SER A 78 8.42 -2.19 6.71
#